data_AF-A0A2E6DZJ4-F1
#
_entry.id   AF-A0A2E6DZJ4-F1
#
_cell.length_a   1.000
_cell.length_b   1.000
_cell.length_c   1.000
_cell.angle_alpha   90.00
_cell.angle_beta   90.00
_cell.angle_gamma   90.00
#
_symmetry.space_group_name_H-M   'P 1'
#
loop_
_entity.id
_entity.type
_entity.pdbx_description
1 polymer ?
#
loop_
_entity_poly.entity_id
_entity_poly.type
_entity_poly.pdbx_seq_one_letter_code
_entity_poly.pdbx_strand_id
1 'polypeptide(L)' 'MKITFLATLITIISVLLSSSVFGADLRYNPHNGEWTYTDPGDVMKYNPHSSSWDYESPSSTMHYNPHSGTWSYED' A
#
# COMPACT_ATOMS: atom_id res chain seq x y z
N MET A 1 40.08 8.89 9.83
CA MET A 1 39.67 7.47 9.89
C MET A 1 38.47 7.21 10.80
N LYS A 2 38.39 7.79 12.01
CA LYS A 2 37.22 7.63 12.91
C LYS A 2 35.92 8.31 12.42
N ILE A 3 36.02 9.52 11.87
CA ILE A 3 34.85 10.29 11.40
C ILE A 3 34.23 9.70 10.13
N THR A 4 35.06 9.21 9.20
CA THR A 4 34.61 8.53 7.98
C THR A 4 33.90 7.21 8.28
N PHE A 5 34.35 6.48 9.31
CA PHE A 5 33.69 5.26 9.78
C PHE A 5 32.34 5.56 10.44
N LEU A 6 32.25 6.62 11.25
CA LEU A 6 31.00 7.04 11.87
C LEU A 6 29.97 7.51 10.83
N ALA A 7 30.41 8.29 9.84
CA ALA A 7 29.54 8.77 8.77
C ALA A 7 28.95 7.61 7.95
N THR A 8 29.78 6.64 7.57
CA THR A 8 29.32 5.44 6.84
C THR A 8 28.36 4.58 7.67
N LEU A 9 28.59 4.44 8.98
CA LEU A 9 27.66 3.74 9.88
C LEU A 9 26.30 4.43 9.94
N ILE A 10 26.26 5.76 10.01
CA ILE A 10 25.02 6.54 10.02
C ILE A 10 24.26 6.35 8.70
N THR A 11 24.94 6.39 7.54
CA THR A 11 24.27 6.17 6.25
C THR A 11 23.66 4.77 6.16
N ILE A 12 24.38 3.74 6.63
CA ILE A 12 23.87 2.36 6.65
C ILE A 12 22.63 2.27 7.56
N ILE A 13 22.67 2.87 8.75
CA ILE A 13 21.54 2.87 9.68
C ILE A 13 20.31 3.58 9.08
N SER A 14 20.50 4.73 8.42
CA SER A 14 19.40 5.44 7.74
C SER A 14 18.77 4.61 6.62
N VAL A 15 19.57 3.91 5.82
CA VAL A 15 19.06 3.01 4.78
C VAL A 15 18.29 1.84 5.39
N LEU A 16 18.80 1.26 6.48
CA LEU A 16 18.15 0.15 7.19
C LEU A 16 16.83 0.56 7.88
N LEU A 17 16.71 1.81 8.34
CA LEU A 17 15.47 2.34 8.91
C LEU A 17 14.41 2.66 7.86
N SER A 18 14.81 2.80 6.58
CA SER A 18 13.90 3.12 5.47
C SER A 18 13.15 1.90 4.94
N SER A 19 13.56 0.69 5.31
CA SER A 19 12.98 -0.56 4.78
C SER A 19 11.63 -0.93 5.41
N SER A 20 11.16 -0.20 6.44
CA SER A 20 9.85 -0.39 7.06
C SER A 20 8.68 0.14 6.23
N VAL A 21 8.95 0.78 5.08
CA VAL A 21 7.92 1.37 4.20
C VAL A 21 7.45 0.40 3.10
N PHE A 22 8.05 -0.80 2.98
CA PHE A 22 7.77 -1.75 1.90
C PHE A 22 7.11 -3.06 2.36
N GLY A 23 6.58 -3.12 3.58
CA GLY A 23 5.90 -4.31 4.10
C GLY A 23 4.39 -4.20 3.95
N ALA A 24 3.70 -5.26 3.52
CA ALA A 24 2.25 -5.27 3.51
C ALA A 24 1.69 -5.26 4.95
N ASP A 25 0.70 -4.41 5.21
CA ASP A 25 0.00 -4.30 6.49
C ASP A 25 -1.22 -5.23 6.52
N LEU A 26 -1.39 -5.99 7.60
CA LEU A 26 -2.59 -6.78 7.82
C LEU A 26 -3.71 -5.88 8.37
N ARG A 27 -4.79 -5.69 7.61
CA ARG A 27 -5.89 -4.78 7.94
C ARG A 27 -7.24 -5.47 7.89
N TYR A 28 -8.13 -5.06 8.78
CA TYR A 28 -9.50 -5.58 8.87
C TYR A 28 -10.46 -4.70 8.08
N ASN A 29 -11.24 -5.30 7.17
CA ASN A 29 -12.30 -4.64 6.44
C ASN A 29 -13.66 -4.88 7.13
N PRO A 30 -14.29 -3.85 7.73
CA PRO A 30 -15.55 -4.01 8.45
C PRO A 30 -16.76 -4.25 7.53
N HIS A 31 -16.64 -4.03 6.22
CA HIS A 31 -17.75 -4.19 5.27
C HIS A 31 -17.95 -5.64 4.82
N ASN A 32 -16.89 -6.44 4.80
CA ASN A 32 -16.95 -7.86 4.48
C ASN A 32 -16.52 -8.77 5.65
N GLY A 33 -15.93 -8.22 6.72
CA GLY A 33 -15.49 -8.97 7.89
C GLY A 33 -14.18 -9.72 7.70
N GLU A 34 -13.39 -9.36 6.69
CA GLU A 34 -12.17 -10.07 6.31
C GLU A 34 -10.90 -9.32 6.73
N TRP A 35 -9.82 -10.09 6.96
CA TRP A 35 -8.48 -9.55 7.15
C TRP A 35 -7.69 -9.71 5.85
N THR A 36 -7.12 -8.63 5.34
CA THR A 36 -6.35 -8.62 4.09
C THR A 36 -4.99 -7.96 4.31
N TYR A 37 -3.99 -8.42 3.55
CA TYR A 37 -2.71 -7.71 3.44
C TYR A 37 -2.87 -6.60 2.41
N THR A 38 -2.48 -5.37 2.79
CA THR A 38 -2.61 -4.17 1.95
C THR A 38 -1.27 -3.45 1.91
N ASP A 39 -1.07 -2.57 0.93
CA ASP A 39 0.13 -1.76 0.90
C ASP A 39 0.06 -0.67 1.99
N PRO A 40 1.23 -0.25 2.53
CA PRO A 40 1.28 0.87 3.46
C PRO A 40 0.71 2.13 2.83
N GLY A 41 -0.29 2.72 3.51
CA GLY A 41 -0.93 3.95 3.05
C GLY A 41 -2.18 3.76 2.20
N ASP A 42 -2.56 2.52 1.89
CA ASP A 42 -3.85 2.23 1.25
C ASP A 42 -5.01 2.80 2.07
N VAL A 43 -6.09 3.16 1.39
CA VAL A 43 -7.28 3.73 1.99
C VAL A 43 -8.51 2.95 1.57
N MET A 44 -9.52 2.92 2.43
CA MET A 44 -10.79 2.26 2.14
C MET A 44 -11.53 3.05 1.05
N LYS A 45 -11.75 2.46 -0.12
CA LYS A 45 -12.51 3.05 -1.23
C LYS A 45 -13.75 2.22 -1.57
N TYR A 46 -14.81 2.89 -2.01
CA TYR A 46 -16.05 2.26 -2.42
C TYR A 46 -16.13 2.14 -3.94
N ASN A 47 -16.41 0.94 -4.43
CA ASN A 47 -16.68 0.69 -5.84
C ASN A 47 -18.22 0.58 -6.06
N PRO A 48 -18.87 1.57 -6.71
CA PRO A 48 -20.31 1.56 -6.95
C PRO A 48 -20.76 0.51 -7.97
N HIS A 49 -19.86 0.00 -8.82
CA HIS A 49 -20.20 -0.99 -9.85
C HIS A 49 -20.24 -2.41 -9.29
N SER A 50 -19.42 -2.70 -8.28
CA SER A 50 -19.47 -3.97 -7.53
C SER A 50 -20.24 -3.88 -6.21
N SER A 51 -20.54 -2.66 -5.75
CA SER A 51 -21.05 -2.38 -4.40
C SER A 51 -20.15 -2.93 -3.29
N SER A 52 -18.82 -2.91 -3.51
CA SER A 52 -17.81 -3.38 -2.55
C SER A 52 -17.00 -2.23 -1.96
N TRP A 53 -16.42 -2.48 -0.79
CA TRP A 53 -15.46 -1.62 -0.13
C TRP A 53 -14.16 -2.37 -0.01
N ASP A 54 -13.07 -1.81 -0.50
CA ASP A 54 -11.76 -2.47 -0.56
C ASP A 54 -10.66 -1.46 -0.21
N TYR A 55 -9.51 -1.96 0.26
CA TYR A 55 -8.33 -1.12 0.48
C TYR A 55 -7.60 -0.93 -0.84
N GLU A 56 -7.37 0.33 -1.20
CA GLU A 56 -6.83 0.74 -2.49
C GLU A 56 -5.83 1.87 -2.31
N SER A 57 -4.87 1.98 -3.22
CA SER A 57 -3.91 3.09 -3.24
C SER A 57 -4.64 4.44 -3.23
N PRO A 58 -4.20 5.45 -2.46
CA PRO A 58 -4.89 6.73 -2.39
C PRO A 58 -4.93 7.45 -3.75
N SER A 59 -3.91 7.26 -4.60
CA SER A 59 -3.86 7.84 -5.95
C SER A 59 -4.67 7.09 -6.99
N SER A 60 -5.09 5.86 -6.72
CA SER A 60 -5.81 5.04 -7.71
C SER A 60 -7.13 5.68 -8.14
N THR A 61 -7.48 5.47 -9.40
CA THR A 61 -8.75 5.94 -9.97
C THR A 61 -9.54 4.79 -10.57
N MET A 62 -10.83 4.99 -10.81
CA MET A 62 -11.72 3.92 -11.26
C MET A 62 -11.65 3.76 -12.78
N HIS A 63 -11.26 2.57 -13.22
CA HIS A 63 -11.06 2.22 -14.63
C HIS A 63 -11.98 1.07 -15.04
N TYR A 64 -12.47 1.13 -16.28
CA TYR A 64 -13.22 0.04 -16.90
C TYR A 64 -12.27 -0.84 -17.71
N ASN A 65 -12.25 -2.13 -17.38
CA ASN A 65 -11.52 -3.14 -18.13
C ASN A 65 -12.47 -3.84 -19.12
N PRO A 66 -12.34 -3.62 -20.45
CA PRO A 66 -13.23 -4.22 -21.45
C PRO A 66 -13.02 -5.72 -21.66
N HIS A 67 -11.87 -6.28 -21.23
CA HIS A 67 -11.61 -7.70 -21.35
C HIS A 67 -12.38 -8.51 -20.30
N SER A 68 -12.42 -8.02 -19.06
CA SER A 68 -13.19 -8.63 -17.97
C SER A 68 -14.61 -8.09 -17.83
N GLY A 69 -14.89 -6.91 -18.40
CA GLY A 69 -16.17 -6.22 -18.24
C GLY A 69 -16.38 -5.65 -16.84
N THR A 70 -15.30 -5.37 -16.10
CA THR A 70 -15.34 -4.94 -14.69
C THR A 70 -14.81 -3.52 -14.51
N TRP A 71 -15.27 -2.86 -13.45
CA TRP A 71 -14.68 -1.62 -12.96
C TRP A 71 -13.83 -1.90 -11.73
N SER A 72 -12.60 -1.39 -11.70
CA SER A 72 -11.63 -1.55 -10.61
C SER A 72 -10.85 -0.27 -10.39
N TYR A 73 -10.29 -0.09 -9.18
CA TYR A 73 -9.31 0.95 -8.92
C TYR A 73 -7.95 0.52 -9.48
N GLU A 74 -7.29 1.42 -10.21
CA GLU A 74 -5.98 1.21 -10.83
C GLU A 74 -5.11 2.47 -10.62
N ASP A 75 -3.80 2.28 -10.45
CA ASP A 75 -2.79 3.36 -10.28
C ASP A 75 -2.36 4.01 -11.60
#